data_AF-A0A8T4VPM4-F1
#
_entry.id   AF-A0A8T4VPM4-F1
#
_cell.length_a   1.000
_cell.length_b   1.000
_cell.length_c   1.000
_cell.angle_alpha   90.00
_cell.angle_beta   90.00
_cell.angle_gamma   90.00
#
_symmetry.space_group_name_H-M   'P 1'
#
loop_
_entity.id
_entity.type
_entity.pdbx_description
1 polymer ?
#
loop_
_entity_poly.entity_id
_entity_poly.type
_entity_poly.pdbx_seq_one_letter_code
_entity_poly.pdbx_strand_id
1 'polypeptide(L)'
;MEDVLSVIASDWETPGNLYGIPAKECTREEISAEIWEQLKTHLNTKQTRLSDEMLIDYFLDPAIEETEGGVKNRSPLLINTVGSLKLRPSANVGIENLTLASDYVRTNSDLASMESANEAGRRAANAFIQKQGMGRPAQIWELEEPDLFEPFKLQESIRYRLGLPHPAEVSQSLRSVSNKLLINR
;
A
#
# COMPACT_ATOMS: atom_id res chain seq x y z
N MET A 1 23.98 10.27 18.23
CA MET A 1 22.95 9.21 18.18
C MET A 1 22.51 9.17 16.74
N GLU A 2 22.67 8.02 16.11
CA GLU A 2 22.28 7.80 14.72
C GLU A 2 20.91 7.12 14.75
N ASP A 3 19.95 7.65 14.01
CA ASP A 3 18.59 7.14 13.91
C ASP A 3 18.28 6.78 12.45
N VAL A 4 17.31 5.90 12.23
CA VAL A 4 16.88 5.47 10.89
C VAL A 4 15.51 6.03 10.59
N LEU A 5 15.40 6.74 9.47
CA LEU A 5 14.13 7.16 8.89
C LEU A 5 13.76 6.24 7.74
N SER A 6 12.64 5.53 7.86
CA SER A 6 12.08 4.68 6.79
C SER A 6 10.86 5.35 6.19
N VAL A 7 10.81 5.41 4.86
CA VAL A 7 9.77 6.10 4.09
C VAL A 7 9.36 5.25 2.88
N ILE A 8 8.14 5.47 2.39
CA ILE A 8 7.57 4.75 1.25
C ILE A 8 7.45 5.71 0.07
N ALA A 9 8.04 5.35 -1.07
CA ALA A 9 7.78 6.01 -2.35
C ALA A 9 6.48 5.44 -2.97
N SER A 10 5.41 6.23 -2.93
CA SER A 10 4.06 5.77 -3.30
C SER A 10 3.63 6.16 -4.71
N ASP A 11 4.28 7.13 -5.34
CA ASP A 11 3.97 7.61 -6.71
C ASP A 11 5.24 7.55 -7.55
N TRP A 12 5.14 6.85 -8.69
CA TRP A 12 6.24 6.58 -9.61
C TRP A 12 6.03 7.22 -10.99
N GLU A 13 4.88 7.88 -11.17
CA GLU A 13 4.41 8.39 -12.47
C GLU A 13 4.40 9.92 -12.52
N THR A 14 4.17 10.57 -11.38
CA THR A 14 4.20 12.03 -11.29
C THR A 14 5.65 12.55 -11.29
N PRO A 15 5.99 13.55 -12.12
CA PRO A 15 7.29 14.21 -12.06
C PRO A 15 7.64 14.76 -10.68
N GLY A 16 8.88 14.52 -10.24
CA GLY A 16 9.41 15.04 -8.98
C GLY A 16 9.64 16.56 -8.99
N ASN A 17 9.89 17.13 -7.81
CA ASN A 17 10.20 18.54 -7.62
C ASN A 17 11.67 18.88 -7.89
N LEU A 18 12.60 17.94 -7.70
CA LEU A 18 14.04 18.17 -7.86
C LEU A 18 14.49 17.95 -9.30
N TYR A 19 14.18 16.80 -9.90
CA TYR A 19 14.60 16.47 -11.26
C TYR A 19 13.54 16.74 -12.33
N GLY A 20 12.28 16.93 -11.95
CA GLY A 20 11.20 17.24 -12.90
C GLY A 20 10.82 16.08 -13.83
N ILE A 21 11.21 14.85 -13.49
CA ILE A 21 10.85 13.62 -14.21
C ILE A 21 10.25 12.57 -13.26
N PRO A 22 9.46 11.61 -13.76
CA PRO A 22 8.87 10.55 -12.93
C PRO A 22 9.92 9.64 -12.31
N ALA A 23 9.68 9.13 -11.10
CA ALA A 23 10.64 8.28 -10.38
C ALA A 23 11.01 7.00 -11.15
N LYS A 24 10.11 6.47 -11.99
CA LYS A 24 10.40 5.30 -12.86
C LYS A 24 11.45 5.59 -13.94
N GLU A 25 11.68 6.86 -14.29
CA GLU A 25 12.63 7.31 -15.31
C GLU A 25 13.96 7.78 -14.70
N CYS A 26 14.03 7.91 -13.37
CA CYS A 26 15.22 8.30 -12.62
C CYS A 26 16.24 7.15 -12.46
N THR A 27 17.47 7.48 -12.09
CA THR A 27 18.42 6.53 -11.45
C THR A 27 18.09 6.31 -9.97
N ARG A 28 18.70 5.31 -9.33
CA ARG A 28 18.52 5.03 -7.89
C ARG A 28 19.01 6.18 -7.02
N GLU A 29 20.10 6.83 -7.40
CA GLU A 29 20.64 8.02 -6.74
C GLU A 29 19.66 9.19 -6.85
N GLU A 30 19.13 9.43 -8.05
CA GLU A 30 18.14 10.49 -8.30
C GLU A 30 16.86 10.27 -7.51
N ILE A 31 16.35 9.03 -7.42
CA ILE A 31 15.20 8.67 -6.58
C ILE A 31 15.46 9.03 -5.12
N SER A 32 16.64 8.68 -4.61
CA SER A 32 16.98 8.89 -3.20
C SER A 32 17.12 10.38 -2.88
N ALA A 33 17.72 11.15 -3.79
CA ALA A 33 17.82 12.61 -3.69
C ALA A 33 16.45 13.29 -3.77
N GLU A 34 15.57 12.83 -4.67
CA GLU A 34 14.20 13.34 -4.81
C GLU A 34 13.37 13.09 -3.55
N ILE A 35 13.42 11.88 -2.98
CA ILE A 35 12.77 11.54 -1.72
C ILE A 35 13.29 12.43 -0.58
N TRP A 36 14.61 12.62 -0.50
CA TRP A 36 15.21 13.46 0.53
C TRP A 36 14.77 14.92 0.42
N GLU A 37 14.70 15.46 -0.81
CA GLU A 37 14.23 16.83 -1.05
C GLU A 37 12.75 17.00 -0.68
N GLN A 38 11.91 16.01 -1.00
CA GLN A 38 10.51 16.01 -0.59
C GLN A 38 10.36 15.95 0.94
N LEU A 39 11.17 15.15 1.63
CA LEU A 39 11.16 15.09 3.09
C LEU A 39 11.57 16.41 3.73
N LYS A 40 12.65 17.04 3.25
CA LYS A 40 13.05 18.38 3.68
C LYS A 40 11.93 19.38 3.44
N THR A 41 11.35 19.41 2.23
CA THR A 41 10.26 20.31 1.87
C THR A 41 9.03 20.16 2.79
N HIS A 42 8.65 18.93 3.13
CA HIS A 42 7.47 18.66 3.94
C HIS A 42 7.69 18.89 5.44
N LEU A 43 8.90 18.59 5.94
CA LEU A 43 9.20 18.62 7.37
C LEU A 43 9.80 19.96 7.82
N ASN A 44 10.49 20.69 6.95
CA ASN A 44 11.07 22.00 7.23
C ASN A 44 10.07 23.14 7.00
N THR A 45 8.95 23.14 7.73
CA THR A 45 7.90 24.15 7.55
C THR A 45 8.22 25.49 8.20
N LYS A 46 8.35 25.53 9.54
CA LYS A 46 8.64 26.75 10.32
C LYS A 46 10.08 26.82 10.83
N GLN A 47 10.75 25.69 10.88
CA GLN A 47 12.11 25.53 11.36
C GLN A 47 12.78 24.42 10.56
N THR A 48 14.10 24.49 10.43
CA THR A 48 14.90 23.40 9.84
C THR A 48 14.91 22.22 10.80
N ARG A 49 14.32 21.10 10.36
CA ARG A 49 14.32 19.80 11.05
C ARG A 49 15.28 18.80 10.41
N LEU A 50 15.41 18.87 9.09
CA LEU A 50 16.31 18.04 8.28
C LEU A 50 17.26 18.97 7.49
N SER A 51 18.54 18.63 7.47
CA SER A 51 19.55 19.28 6.63
C SER A 51 20.43 18.23 5.98
N ASP A 52 21.12 18.57 4.88
CA ASP A 52 21.87 17.60 4.08
C ASP A 52 23.00 16.93 4.87
N GLU A 53 23.55 17.61 5.88
CA GLU A 53 24.58 17.06 6.77
C GLU A 53 24.06 15.95 7.70
N MET A 54 22.74 15.82 7.84
CA MET A 54 22.10 14.75 8.63
C MET A 54 21.97 13.44 7.84
N LEU A 55 22.06 13.49 6.50
CA LEU A 55 21.99 12.30 5.67
C LEU A 55 23.39 11.67 5.59
N ILE A 56 23.62 10.67 6.45
CA ILE A 56 24.90 9.94 6.47
C ILE A 56 24.98 8.90 5.36
N ASP A 57 23.89 8.18 5.13
CA ASP A 57 23.77 7.15 4.09
C ASP A 57 22.29 6.91 3.75
N TYR A 58 22.03 6.24 2.63
CA TYR A 58 20.69 5.81 2.22
C TYR A 58 20.68 4.36 1.74
N PHE A 59 19.53 3.73 1.87
CA PHE A 59 19.27 2.40 1.32
C PHE A 59 17.96 2.41 0.55
N LEU A 60 18.04 2.13 -0.74
CA LEU A 60 16.89 1.90 -1.62
C LEU A 60 16.73 0.41 -1.89
N ASP A 61 15.49 -0.09 -1.89
CA ASP A 61 15.17 -1.51 -2.08
C ASP A 61 15.92 -2.09 -3.30
N PRO A 62 16.68 -3.20 -3.16
CA PRO A 62 17.42 -3.83 -4.25
C PRO A 62 16.52 -4.43 -5.35
N ALA A 63 15.21 -4.55 -5.11
CA ALA A 63 14.26 -4.93 -6.15
C ALA A 63 14.01 -3.80 -7.18
N ILE A 64 14.39 -2.56 -6.87
CA ILE A 64 14.36 -1.43 -7.81
C ILE A 64 15.66 -1.45 -8.63
N GLU A 65 15.64 -2.05 -9.81
CA GLU A 65 16.84 -2.20 -10.63
C GLU A 65 16.93 -1.11 -11.68
N GLU A 66 18.13 -0.56 -11.85
CA GLU A 66 18.41 0.35 -12.98
C GLU A 66 18.44 -0.40 -14.30
N THR A 67 17.99 0.30 -15.33
CA THR A 67 17.92 -0.14 -16.72
C THR A 67 18.34 1.02 -17.63
N GLU A 68 18.48 0.78 -18.93
CA GLU A 68 18.85 1.83 -19.89
C GLU A 68 17.84 2.99 -19.96
N GLY A 69 16.60 2.80 -19.50
CA GLY A 69 15.51 3.78 -19.59
C GLY A 69 14.90 4.20 -18.25
N GLY A 70 15.63 4.06 -17.14
CA GLY A 70 15.15 4.35 -15.78
C GLY A 70 15.23 3.12 -14.89
N VAL A 71 14.25 2.91 -14.02
CA VAL A 71 14.23 1.77 -13.08
C VAL A 71 13.05 0.84 -13.26
N LYS A 72 13.24 -0.41 -12.84
CA LYS A 72 12.23 -1.47 -12.86
C LYS A 72 12.11 -2.12 -11.49
N ASN A 73 10.88 -2.22 -10.98
CA ASN A 73 10.59 -2.98 -9.77
C ASN A 73 10.41 -4.48 -10.10
N ARG A 74 11.32 -5.34 -9.60
CA ARG A 74 11.23 -6.81 -9.74
C ARG A 74 10.32 -7.49 -8.74
N SER A 75 9.98 -6.82 -7.64
CA SER A 75 9.13 -7.35 -6.57
C SER A 75 7.93 -6.42 -6.36
N PRO A 76 7.06 -6.27 -7.38
CA PRO A 76 5.87 -5.44 -7.23
C PRO A 76 4.99 -6.00 -6.11
N LEU A 77 4.49 -5.12 -5.26
CA LEU A 77 3.56 -5.50 -4.21
C LEU A 77 2.26 -6.01 -4.85
N LEU A 78 1.66 -7.06 -4.29
CA LEU A 78 0.34 -7.49 -4.69
C LEU A 78 -0.68 -6.44 -4.23
N ILE A 79 -1.15 -5.62 -5.18
CA ILE A 79 -2.21 -4.64 -4.93
C ILE A 79 -3.55 -5.21 -5.35
N ASN A 80 -4.53 -5.13 -4.46
CA ASN A 80 -5.87 -5.65 -4.70
C ASN A 80 -6.58 -4.76 -5.71
N THR A 81 -7.10 -5.38 -6.78
CA THR A 81 -7.96 -4.69 -7.75
C THR A 81 -9.42 -5.00 -7.47
N VAL A 82 -10.32 -4.10 -7.89
CA VAL A 82 -11.76 -4.25 -7.68
C VAL A 82 -12.24 -5.58 -8.24
N GLY A 83 -12.89 -6.38 -7.39
CA GLY A 83 -13.44 -7.68 -7.76
C GLY A 83 -12.43 -8.83 -7.85
N SER A 84 -11.16 -8.62 -7.50
CA SER A 84 -10.13 -9.67 -7.51
C SER A 84 -10.29 -10.71 -6.39
N LEU A 85 -10.96 -10.38 -5.28
CA LEU A 85 -11.19 -11.27 -4.13
C LEU A 85 -11.75 -12.64 -4.53
N LYS A 86 -12.66 -12.69 -5.51
CA LYS A 86 -13.27 -13.93 -5.99
C LYS A 86 -12.29 -14.89 -6.68
N LEU A 87 -11.15 -14.38 -7.14
CA LEU A 87 -10.09 -15.16 -7.80
C LEU A 87 -9.08 -15.72 -6.79
N ARG A 88 -9.11 -15.26 -5.53
CA ARG A 88 -8.18 -15.70 -4.50
C ARG A 88 -8.46 -17.16 -4.09
N PRO A 89 -7.48 -18.07 -4.19
CA PRO A 89 -7.66 -19.43 -3.74
C PRO A 89 -7.75 -19.50 -2.21
N SER A 90 -8.33 -20.59 -1.72
CA SER A 90 -8.16 -20.96 -0.31
C SER A 90 -6.74 -21.51 -0.08
N ALA A 91 -6.29 -21.55 1.18
CA ALA A 91 -5.00 -22.16 1.52
C ALA A 91 -4.92 -23.66 1.18
N ASN A 92 -6.07 -24.35 1.16
CA ASN A 92 -6.19 -25.72 0.68
C ASN A 92 -6.59 -25.73 -0.80
N VAL A 93 -5.67 -26.15 -1.67
CA VAL A 93 -5.90 -26.21 -3.12
C VAL A 93 -6.33 -27.60 -3.61
N GLY A 94 -6.58 -28.55 -2.70
CA GLY A 94 -7.00 -29.92 -3.05
C GLY A 94 -5.88 -30.85 -3.52
N ILE A 95 -4.65 -30.35 -3.66
CA ILE A 95 -3.45 -31.17 -3.94
C ILE A 95 -2.88 -31.68 -2.62
N GLU A 96 -2.69 -32.99 -2.50
CA GLU A 96 -2.38 -33.69 -1.24
C GLU A 96 -1.17 -33.07 -0.51
N ASN A 97 -0.05 -32.90 -1.23
CA ASN A 97 1.22 -32.41 -0.70
C ASN A 97 1.44 -30.91 -0.91
N LEU A 98 0.39 -30.12 -1.18
CA LEU A 98 0.51 -28.67 -1.41
C LEU A 98 -0.52 -27.87 -0.60
N THR A 99 -0.04 -26.80 0.04
CA THR A 99 -0.85 -25.77 0.71
C THR A 99 -0.26 -24.41 0.38
N LEU A 100 -1.10 -23.36 0.36
CA LEU A 100 -0.68 -22.01 0.02
C LEU A 100 -0.70 -21.09 1.24
N ALA A 101 0.39 -20.35 1.43
CA ALA A 101 0.52 -19.27 2.41
C ALA A 101 1.16 -18.06 1.70
N SER A 102 0.33 -17.17 1.15
CA SER A 102 0.80 -16.03 0.37
C SER A 102 -0.26 -14.91 0.37
N ASP A 103 0.12 -13.71 -0.05
CA ASP A 103 -0.72 -12.51 -0.04
C ASP A 103 -1.97 -12.62 -0.92
N TYR A 104 -1.95 -13.51 -1.91
CA TYR A 104 -3.10 -13.81 -2.77
C TYR A 104 -4.03 -14.89 -2.22
N VAL A 105 -3.70 -15.52 -1.08
CA VAL A 105 -4.61 -16.44 -0.40
C VAL A 105 -5.78 -15.67 0.18
N ARG A 106 -6.98 -16.23 0.07
CA ARG A 106 -8.19 -15.63 0.62
C ARG A 106 -8.17 -15.67 2.15
N THR A 107 -8.15 -14.49 2.76
CA THR A 107 -8.15 -14.20 4.20
C THR A 107 -9.32 -13.29 4.56
N ASN A 108 -9.51 -13.00 5.85
CA ASN A 108 -10.65 -12.21 6.32
C ASN A 108 -10.46 -10.71 6.07
N SER A 109 -9.24 -10.18 6.13
CA SER A 109 -8.99 -8.74 5.97
C SER A 109 -8.85 -8.26 4.51
N ASP A 110 -8.72 -9.18 3.54
CA ASP A 110 -8.53 -8.88 2.10
C ASP A 110 -7.67 -7.63 1.81
N LEU A 111 -6.51 -7.55 2.46
CA LEU A 111 -5.57 -6.43 2.38
C LEU A 111 -4.12 -6.93 2.39
N ALA A 112 -3.24 -6.32 1.61
CA ALA A 112 -1.80 -6.57 1.72
C ALA A 112 -1.29 -6.05 3.07
N SER A 113 -1.25 -6.94 4.06
CA SER A 113 -0.95 -6.63 5.46
C SER A 113 -0.24 -7.80 6.13
N MET A 114 0.50 -7.54 7.20
CA MET A 114 1.17 -8.60 7.97
C MET A 114 0.14 -9.51 8.65
N GLU A 115 -1.01 -8.96 9.01
CA GLU A 115 -2.16 -9.65 9.60
C GLU A 115 -2.73 -10.68 8.62
N SER A 116 -2.97 -10.28 7.36
CA SER A 116 -3.39 -11.19 6.30
C SER A 116 -2.33 -12.25 5.99
N ALA A 117 -1.04 -11.89 5.96
CA ALA A 117 0.03 -12.87 5.76
C ALA A 117 0.07 -13.93 6.88
N ASN A 118 -0.06 -13.49 8.15
CA ASN A 118 -0.15 -14.39 9.30
C ASN A 118 -1.41 -15.28 9.24
N GLU A 119 -2.56 -14.72 8.88
CA GLU A 119 -3.79 -15.49 8.71
C GLU A 119 -3.66 -16.55 7.60
N ALA A 120 -3.08 -16.18 6.45
CA ALA A 120 -2.81 -17.10 5.35
C ALA A 120 -1.90 -18.27 5.79
N GLY A 121 -0.86 -17.97 6.57
CA GLY A 121 0.01 -18.99 7.16
C GLY A 121 -0.74 -19.95 8.11
N ARG A 122 -1.61 -19.41 8.96
CA ARG A 122 -2.47 -20.21 9.85
C ARG A 122 -3.43 -21.10 9.08
N ARG A 123 -4.06 -20.57 8.02
CA ARG A 123 -4.93 -21.35 7.13
C ARG A 123 -4.17 -22.48 6.44
N ALA A 124 -2.95 -22.24 5.99
CA ALA A 124 -2.09 -23.26 5.39
C ALA A 124 -1.72 -24.36 6.39
N ALA A 125 -1.30 -23.98 7.60
CA ALA A 125 -1.01 -24.93 8.67
C ALA A 125 -2.25 -25.78 9.04
N ASN A 126 -3.43 -25.17 9.11
CA ASN A 126 -4.68 -25.87 9.36
C ASN A 126 -5.04 -26.84 8.24
N ALA A 127 -4.83 -26.45 6.98
CA ALA A 127 -5.02 -27.34 5.84
C ALA A 127 -4.09 -28.57 5.91
N PHE A 128 -2.84 -28.38 6.33
CA PHE A 128 -1.90 -29.48 6.56
C PHE A 128 -2.34 -30.40 7.71
N ILE A 129 -2.67 -29.84 8.88
CA ILE A 129 -3.15 -30.57 10.06
C ILE A 129 -4.38 -31.42 9.72
N GLN A 130 -5.32 -30.83 8.98
CA GLN A 130 -6.54 -31.53 8.54
C GLN A 130 -6.21 -32.74 7.65
N LYS A 131 -5.27 -32.60 6.71
CA LYS A 131 -4.87 -33.70 5.82
C LYS A 131 -4.15 -34.82 6.56
N GLN A 132 -3.30 -34.49 7.54
CA GLN A 132 -2.58 -35.49 8.34
C GLN A 132 -3.47 -36.16 9.40
N GLY A 133 -4.61 -35.55 9.75
CA GLY A 133 -5.48 -36.03 10.83
C GLY A 133 -4.80 -35.95 12.21
N MET A 134 -3.77 -35.11 12.36
CA MET A 134 -2.96 -35.00 13.58
C MET A 134 -2.62 -33.54 13.88
N GLY A 135 -2.68 -33.19 15.17
CA GLY A 135 -2.37 -31.85 15.67
C GLY A 135 -3.60 -31.01 16.01
N ARG A 136 -3.37 -29.84 16.60
CA ARG A 136 -4.41 -28.88 16.99
C ARG A 136 -4.44 -27.71 15.99
N PRO A 137 -5.60 -27.38 15.39
CA PRO A 137 -5.71 -26.23 14.50
C PRO A 137 -5.26 -24.92 15.17
N ALA A 138 -4.54 -24.10 14.41
CA ALA A 138 -4.31 -22.70 14.73
C ALA A 138 -5.64 -21.92 14.64
N GLN A 139 -5.90 -21.07 15.62
CA GLN A 139 -7.07 -20.18 15.63
C GLN A 139 -7.13 -19.29 14.37
N ILE A 140 -8.31 -19.02 13.84
CA ILE A 140 -8.49 -17.95 12.85
C ILE A 140 -9.34 -16.88 13.51
N TRP A 141 -8.99 -15.61 13.29
CA TRP A 141 -9.77 -14.48 13.77
C TRP A 141 -10.63 -13.97 12.63
N GLU A 142 -11.91 -13.82 12.89
CA GLU A 142 -12.83 -13.19 11.94
C GLU A 142 -12.62 -11.67 11.92
N LEU A 143 -12.92 -11.06 10.77
CA LEU A 143 -12.96 -9.60 10.67
C LEU A 143 -14.29 -9.13 11.27
N GLU A 144 -14.21 -8.51 12.44
CA GLU A 144 -15.36 -7.88 13.09
C GLU A 144 -15.40 -6.40 12.74
N GLU A 145 -16.50 -5.95 12.14
CA GLU A 145 -16.75 -4.54 11.89
C GLU A 145 -17.74 -4.01 12.94
N PRO A 146 -17.53 -2.80 13.50
CA PRO A 146 -18.47 -2.25 14.47
C PRO A 146 -19.85 -2.01 13.85
N ASP A 147 -20.90 -2.55 14.48
CA ASP A 147 -22.30 -2.40 14.05
C ASP A 147 -22.76 -0.94 13.87
N LEU A 148 -22.10 -0.02 14.59
CA LEU A 148 -22.32 1.42 14.49
C LEU A 148 -22.20 1.94 13.04
N PHE A 149 -21.41 1.27 12.20
CA PHE A 149 -21.19 1.70 10.82
C PHE A 149 -22.21 1.16 9.81
N GLU A 150 -23.04 0.19 10.18
CA GLU A 150 -24.00 -0.45 9.25
C GLU A 150 -24.98 0.53 8.59
N PRO A 151 -25.57 1.52 9.28
CA PRO A 151 -26.44 2.50 8.63
C PRO A 151 -25.73 3.30 7.54
N PHE A 152 -24.45 3.63 7.74
CA PHE A 152 -23.65 4.40 6.80
C PHE A 152 -23.25 3.57 5.58
N LYS A 153 -22.86 2.31 5.78
CA LYS A 153 -22.61 1.36 4.67
C LYS A 153 -23.86 1.14 3.82
N LEU A 154 -25.02 1.01 4.45
CA LEU A 154 -26.28 0.85 3.73
C LEU A 154 -26.58 2.08 2.87
N GLN A 155 -26.46 3.29 3.44
CA GLN A 155 -26.66 4.55 2.71
C GLN A 155 -25.71 4.65 1.51
N GLU A 156 -24.43 4.37 1.71
CA GLU A 156 -23.39 4.39 0.68
C GLU A 156 -23.70 3.37 -0.43
N SER A 157 -24.07 2.14 -0.08
CA SER A 157 -24.44 1.11 -1.06
C SER A 157 -25.64 1.50 -1.93
N ILE A 158 -26.64 2.18 -1.37
CA ILE A 158 -27.81 2.67 -2.12
C ILE A 158 -27.37 3.76 -3.10
N ARG A 159 -26.57 4.72 -2.64
CA ARG A 159 -26.07 5.81 -3.48
C ARG A 159 -25.19 5.30 -4.61
N TYR A 160 -24.29 4.36 -4.31
CA TYR A 160 -23.45 3.70 -5.30
C TYR A 160 -24.28 3.03 -6.39
N ARG A 161 -25.31 2.25 -6.01
CA ARG A 161 -26.24 1.62 -6.98
C ARG A 161 -27.03 2.63 -7.81
N LEU A 162 -27.28 3.82 -7.28
CA LEU A 162 -27.96 4.92 -7.99
C LEU A 162 -26.99 5.81 -8.78
N GLY A 163 -25.68 5.54 -8.78
CA GLY A 163 -24.67 6.38 -9.44
C GLY A 163 -24.53 7.77 -8.81
N LEU A 164 -24.94 7.94 -7.54
CA LEU A 164 -24.84 9.20 -6.82
C LEU A 164 -23.44 9.39 -6.23
N PRO A 165 -22.94 10.63 -6.13
CA PRO A 165 -21.63 10.92 -5.54
C PRO A 165 -21.54 10.45 -4.08
N HIS A 166 -20.32 10.14 -3.63
CA HIS A 166 -20.10 9.72 -2.25
C HIS A 166 -20.39 10.89 -1.30
N PRO A 167 -21.07 10.70 -0.14
CA PRO A 167 -21.39 11.81 0.77
C PRO A 167 -20.15 12.59 1.26
N ALA A 168 -19.01 11.91 1.34
CA ALA A 168 -17.71 12.50 1.68
C ALA A 168 -16.87 12.92 0.45
N GLU A 169 -17.43 12.94 -0.76
CA GLU A 169 -16.89 13.77 -1.85
C GLU A 169 -17.09 15.25 -1.48
N VAL A 170 -16.34 15.68 -0.48
CA VAL A 170 -16.03 17.06 -0.26
C VAL A 170 -15.03 17.40 -1.37
N SER A 171 -15.40 18.35 -2.22
CA SER A 171 -14.49 18.97 -3.17
C SER A 171 -13.16 19.21 -2.46
N GLN A 172 -12.07 18.65 -2.99
CA GLN A 172 -10.76 18.84 -2.39
C GLN A 172 -10.52 20.35 -2.21
N SER A 173 -10.58 20.78 -0.94
CA SER A 173 -10.12 22.05 -0.38
C SER A 173 -10.72 23.36 -0.93
N LEU A 174 -11.13 24.25 -0.03
CA LEU A 174 -11.21 25.70 -0.30
C LEU A 174 -9.91 26.26 -0.92
N ARG A 175 -8.75 25.58 -0.75
CA ARG A 175 -7.49 25.91 -1.44
C ARG A 175 -7.54 25.66 -2.95
N SER A 176 -8.26 24.65 -3.44
CA SER A 176 -8.35 24.40 -4.90
C SER A 176 -9.23 25.46 -5.59
N VAL A 177 -10.24 25.97 -4.88
CA VAL A 177 -11.08 27.08 -5.33
C VAL A 177 -10.27 28.38 -5.37
N SER A 178 -9.51 28.69 -4.34
CA SER A 178 -8.63 29.88 -4.33
C SER A 178 -7.57 29.85 -5.44
N ASN A 179 -6.95 28.71 -5.73
CA ASN A 179 -5.96 28.60 -6.81
C ASN A 179 -6.58 28.75 -8.20
N LYS A 180 -7.81 28.27 -8.43
CA LYS A 180 -8.52 28.48 -9.71
C LYS A 180 -8.94 29.93 -9.94
N LEU A 181 -9.18 30.70 -8.88
CA LEU A 181 -9.52 32.13 -8.97
C LEU A 181 -8.31 33.04 -9.17
N LEU A 182 -7.11 32.61 -8.77
CA LEU A 182 -5.87 33.39 -8.93
C LEU A 182 -5.21 33.20 -10.32
N ILE A 183 -5.50 32.11 -11.02
CA ILE A 183 -4.97 31.82 -12.36
C ILE A 183 -5.77 32.51 -13.49
N ASN A 184 -6.97 33.03 -13.18
CA ASN A 184 -7.82 33.78 -14.11
C ASN A 184 -7.74 35.31 -13.91
N ARG A 185 -6.56 35.84 -13.58
CA ARG A 185 -6.26 37.27 -13.69
C ARG A 185 -5.02 37.52 -14.52
#